data_AF-A0A7C0YKC8-F1
#
_entry.id   AF-A0A7C0YKC8-F1
#
_cell.length_a   1.000
_cell.length_b   1.000
_cell.length_c   1.000
_cell.angle_alpha   90.00
_cell.angle_beta   90.00
_cell.angle_gamma   90.00
#
_symmetry.space_group_name_H-M   'P 1'
#
loop_
_entity.id
_entity.type
_entity.pdbx_description
1 polymer ?
#
loop_
_entity_poly.entity_id
_entity_poly.type
_entity_poly.pdbx_seq_one_letter_code
_entity_poly.pdbx_strand_id
1 'polypeptide(L)'
;KIGFDYKTVEILNKVHAQSPDISMGVTPTDERDQGAGDQGMMFGYATNETPEYLPLAISLSHKLTAMLAKLRKNKTLPYLRPDGKAQVTVEYRNRTPMRVDAVVIAAQHDEDISRDELRRDIIEQVIKPVVGDMLDENTKFHVNETGRFVVGGPHGDTGVTGRKIIVDTYGGSGRHGGGAFSGKDPSKVDRSGTYMARYAAKNVVAAGLADTCEVQVAYAIGVSEPISIFVDTFGTGKIPDERIAELVKTVFDFRPAAMIEKLKLKRPIYRKTSAYGHFGRDDPDFTWEQTDKAEKLREAAELKATV
;
A
#
# COMPACT_ATOMS: atom_id res chain seq x y z
N LYS A 1 30.20 12.37 -4.55
CA LYS A 1 29.91 11.43 -3.43
C LYS A 1 28.46 11.64 -2.99
N ILE A 2 27.72 10.60 -2.59
CA ILE A 2 26.25 10.62 -2.37
C ILE A 2 25.86 11.06 -0.93
N GLY A 3 26.83 11.38 -0.07
CA GLY A 3 26.61 11.84 1.31
C GLY A 3 26.31 10.72 2.33
N PHE A 4 25.79 9.58 1.89
CA PHE A 4 25.57 8.38 2.72
C PHE A 4 26.17 7.14 2.04
N ASP A 5 27.02 6.40 2.75
CA ASP A 5 27.72 5.21 2.25
C ASP A 5 27.70 4.09 3.29
N TYR A 6 27.33 2.88 2.87
CA TYR A 6 27.27 1.70 3.73
C TYR A 6 28.63 1.29 4.30
N LYS A 7 29.74 1.72 3.68
CA LYS A 7 31.11 1.42 4.16
C LYS A 7 31.56 2.31 5.31
N THR A 8 30.95 3.47 5.49
CA THR A 8 31.39 4.48 6.47
C THR A 8 30.32 4.83 7.50
N VAL A 9 29.11 4.28 7.35
CA VAL A 9 28.01 4.52 8.30
C VAL A 9 28.28 3.79 9.63
N GLU A 10 27.98 4.48 10.73
CA GLU A 10 27.96 3.86 12.06
C GLU A 10 26.60 3.18 12.30
N ILE A 11 26.64 1.96 12.86
CA ILE A 11 25.43 1.19 13.18
C ILE A 11 25.33 1.05 14.70
N LEU A 12 24.34 1.72 15.29
CA LEU A 12 24.01 1.61 16.71
C LEU A 12 22.84 0.64 16.90
N ASN A 13 23.05 -0.42 17.68
CA ASN A 13 22.02 -1.41 18.00
C ASN A 13 21.54 -1.26 19.45
N LYS A 14 20.24 -0.97 19.62
CA LYS A 14 19.57 -0.84 20.93
C LYS A 14 18.26 -1.61 20.96
N VAL A 15 18.27 -2.86 20.48
CA VAL A 15 17.09 -3.74 20.46
C VAL A 15 16.87 -4.37 21.85
N HIS A 16 15.63 -4.30 22.35
CA HIS A 16 15.21 -4.94 23.60
C HIS A 16 14.25 -6.12 23.32
N ALA A 17 14.12 -7.02 24.30
CA ALA A 17 13.10 -8.06 24.27
C ALA A 17 11.69 -7.48 24.43
N GLN A 18 10.67 -8.18 23.93
CA GLN A 18 9.27 -7.81 24.13
C GLN A 18 8.88 -7.91 25.61
N SER A 19 8.04 -7.00 26.09
CA SER A 19 7.48 -7.08 27.44
C SER A 19 6.69 -8.39 27.65
N PRO A 20 6.94 -9.14 28.74
CA PRO A 20 6.14 -10.30 29.12
C PRO A 20 4.64 -9.97 29.29
N ASP A 21 4.31 -8.78 29.78
CA ASP A 21 2.92 -8.34 30.02
C ASP A 21 2.13 -8.16 28.71
N ILE A 22 2.83 -7.84 27.61
CA ILE A 22 2.21 -7.84 26.28
C ILE A 22 2.14 -9.27 25.75
N SER A 23 3.22 -10.04 25.92
CA SER A 23 3.32 -11.41 25.42
C SER A 23 2.22 -12.33 25.97
N MET A 24 1.82 -12.17 27.24
CA MET A 24 0.76 -12.96 27.86
C MET A 24 -0.62 -12.75 27.24
N GLY A 25 -0.87 -11.64 26.54
CA GLY A 25 -2.11 -11.39 25.78
C GLY A 25 -2.05 -11.90 24.34
N VAL A 26 -0.86 -11.95 23.76
CA VAL A 26 -0.65 -12.28 22.34
C VAL A 26 -0.43 -13.76 22.14
N THR A 27 0.34 -14.41 23.01
CA THR A 27 0.74 -15.80 22.84
C THR A 27 -0.47 -16.72 23.05
N PRO A 28 -0.75 -17.67 22.14
CA PRO A 28 -1.84 -18.62 22.33
C PRO A 28 -1.52 -19.60 23.47
N THR A 29 -2.56 -20.08 24.14
CA THR A 29 -2.50 -21.14 25.16
C THR A 29 -3.50 -22.23 24.80
N ASP A 30 -3.52 -23.32 25.57
CA ASP A 30 -4.50 -24.40 25.38
C ASP A 30 -5.96 -23.92 25.58
N GLU A 31 -6.15 -22.83 26.32
CA GLU A 31 -7.47 -22.27 26.67
C GLU A 31 -7.84 -21.02 25.86
N ARG A 32 -6.88 -20.37 25.18
CA ARG A 32 -7.08 -19.09 24.51
C ARG A 32 -6.33 -18.99 23.19
N ASP A 33 -7.04 -18.56 22.15
CA ASP A 33 -6.47 -18.25 20.84
C ASP A 33 -5.47 -17.07 20.91
N GLN A 34 -4.70 -16.88 19.83
CA GLN A 34 -3.75 -15.78 19.70
C GLN A 34 -4.48 -14.42 19.71
N GLY A 35 -4.20 -13.59 20.72
CA GLY A 35 -4.77 -12.24 20.83
C GLY A 35 -4.05 -11.21 19.94
N ALA A 36 -4.70 -10.06 19.73
CA ALA A 36 -4.09 -8.95 19.01
C ALA A 36 -2.88 -8.38 19.74
N GLY A 37 -1.82 -8.06 18.98
CA GLY A 37 -0.57 -7.47 19.49
C GLY A 37 -0.70 -6.11 20.18
N ASP A 38 -1.75 -5.36 19.85
CA ASP A 38 -2.07 -4.03 20.36
C ASP A 38 -3.54 -3.74 20.05
N GLN A 39 -4.09 -2.67 20.63
CA GLN A 39 -5.33 -2.07 20.15
C GLN A 39 -5.09 -1.35 18.81
N GLY A 40 -6.14 -1.18 18.02
CA GLY A 40 -6.05 -0.33 16.83
C GLY A 40 -7.18 -0.53 15.85
N MET A 41 -7.17 0.31 14.82
CA MET A 41 -8.07 0.24 13.67
C MET A 41 -7.25 0.05 12.40
N MET A 42 -7.73 -0.78 11.49
CA MET A 42 -7.08 -1.11 10.23
C MET A 42 -8.06 -0.93 9.09
N PHE A 43 -7.57 -0.44 7.95
CA PHE A 43 -8.39 -0.14 6.78
C PHE A 43 -7.87 -0.89 5.54
N GLY A 44 -8.77 -1.64 4.93
CA GLY A 44 -8.65 -2.25 3.63
C GLY A 44 -9.38 -1.42 2.59
N TYR A 45 -8.80 -1.18 1.42
CA TYR A 45 -9.46 -0.44 0.36
C TYR A 45 -9.23 -1.12 -0.99
N ALA A 46 -10.24 -1.11 -1.84
CA ALA A 46 -10.15 -1.50 -3.24
C ALA A 46 -11.09 -0.67 -4.11
N THR A 47 -10.70 -0.45 -5.36
CA THR A 47 -11.49 0.23 -6.39
C THR A 47 -11.15 -0.39 -7.74
N ASN A 48 -12.09 -0.42 -8.70
CA ASN A 48 -11.85 -0.95 -10.04
C ASN A 48 -11.18 0.05 -11.01
N GLU A 49 -10.70 1.20 -10.51
CA GLU A 49 -9.97 2.21 -11.30
C GLU A 49 -8.72 1.68 -12.01
N THR A 50 -8.10 0.64 -11.48
CA THR A 50 -6.90 0.01 -12.06
C THR A 50 -7.00 -1.52 -12.03
N PRO A 51 -6.29 -2.25 -12.91
CA PRO A 51 -6.27 -3.71 -12.88
C PRO A 51 -5.78 -4.30 -11.55
N GLU A 52 -4.96 -3.56 -10.81
CA GLU A 52 -4.45 -3.97 -9.50
C GLU A 52 -5.43 -3.67 -8.35
N TYR A 53 -6.62 -3.17 -8.66
CA TYR A 53 -7.66 -2.74 -7.73
C TYR A 53 -7.23 -1.62 -6.76
N LEU A 54 -6.39 -0.70 -7.23
CA LEU A 54 -5.94 0.48 -6.49
C LEU A 54 -6.47 1.78 -7.09
N PRO A 55 -6.54 2.88 -6.31
CA PRO A 55 -6.75 4.21 -6.86
C PRO A 55 -5.66 4.55 -7.88
N LEU A 56 -6.04 5.20 -8.99
CA LEU A 56 -5.12 5.44 -10.10
C LEU A 56 -3.89 6.27 -9.69
N ALA A 57 -4.10 7.35 -8.94
CA ALA A 57 -3.04 8.30 -8.58
C ALA A 57 -1.89 7.66 -7.80
N ILE A 58 -2.20 6.81 -6.80
CA ILE A 58 -1.19 6.11 -6.01
C ILE A 58 -0.51 5.00 -6.82
N SER A 59 -1.27 4.26 -7.64
CA SER A 59 -0.73 3.24 -8.56
C SER A 59 0.32 3.84 -9.50
N LEU A 60 0.00 4.97 -10.15
CA LEU A 60 0.95 5.67 -11.03
C LEU A 60 2.15 6.22 -10.26
N SER A 61 1.94 6.82 -9.08
CA SER A 61 3.04 7.37 -8.25
C SER A 61 4.05 6.29 -7.84
N HIS A 62 3.57 5.09 -7.50
CA HIS A 62 4.43 3.92 -7.24
C HIS A 62 5.17 3.46 -8.49
N LYS A 63 4.47 3.33 -9.63
CA LYS A 63 5.09 2.90 -10.89
C LYS A 63 6.16 3.90 -11.37
N LEU A 64 5.95 5.20 -11.19
CA LEU A 64 6.93 6.25 -11.52
C LEU A 64 8.20 6.14 -10.67
N THR A 65 8.05 6.02 -9.35
CA THR A 65 9.22 5.87 -8.45
C THR A 65 9.94 4.54 -8.65
N ALA A 66 9.23 3.47 -8.99
CA ALA A 66 9.83 2.19 -9.36
C ALA A 66 10.60 2.30 -10.70
N MET A 67 10.06 3.04 -11.68
CA MET A 67 10.71 3.29 -12.96
C MET A 67 12.00 4.11 -12.81
N LEU A 68 11.98 5.18 -12.00
CA LEU A 68 13.20 5.93 -11.64
C LEU A 68 14.29 5.00 -11.09
N ALA A 69 13.92 4.14 -10.15
CA ALA A 69 14.85 3.18 -9.56
C ALA A 69 15.35 2.15 -10.57
N LYS A 70 14.49 1.68 -11.50
CA LYS A 70 14.86 0.74 -12.56
C LYS A 70 15.90 1.34 -13.50
N LEU A 71 15.63 2.52 -14.05
CA LEU A 71 16.52 3.21 -15.00
C LEU A 71 17.86 3.63 -14.37
N ARG A 72 17.84 3.93 -13.07
CA ARG A 72 19.07 4.14 -12.30
C ARG A 72 19.88 2.86 -12.14
N LYS A 73 19.23 1.76 -11.74
CA LYS A 73 19.91 0.49 -11.40
C LYS A 73 20.46 -0.21 -12.65
N ASN A 74 19.75 -0.16 -13.77
CA ASN A 74 20.20 -0.74 -15.04
C ASN A 74 21.12 0.20 -15.84
N LYS A 75 21.41 1.40 -15.32
CA LYS A 75 22.29 2.40 -15.93
C LYS A 75 21.79 2.99 -17.25
N THR A 76 20.50 2.88 -17.57
CA THR A 76 19.91 3.63 -18.69
C THR A 76 20.00 5.13 -18.45
N LEU A 77 19.74 5.59 -17.22
CA LEU A 77 19.96 6.97 -16.78
C LEU A 77 21.06 6.96 -15.69
N PRO A 78 22.35 6.91 -16.08
CA PRO A 78 23.44 6.62 -15.16
C PRO A 78 23.70 7.74 -14.14
N TYR A 79 23.28 8.97 -14.46
CA TYR A 79 23.40 10.15 -13.61
C TYR A 79 22.37 10.17 -12.45
N LEU A 80 21.35 9.31 -12.48
CA LEU A 80 20.36 9.26 -11.40
C LEU A 80 20.99 8.71 -10.10
N ARG A 81 20.58 9.31 -8.99
CA ARG A 81 20.96 8.90 -7.63
C ARG A 81 19.75 8.32 -6.88
N PRO A 82 19.95 7.70 -5.69
CA PRO A 82 18.91 6.90 -5.06
C PRO A 82 17.63 7.63 -4.66
N ASP A 83 17.71 8.91 -4.28
CA ASP A 83 16.55 9.66 -3.78
C ASP A 83 15.66 10.16 -4.92
N GLY A 84 14.35 9.92 -4.81
CA GLY A 84 13.38 10.19 -5.86
C GLY A 84 11.95 10.22 -5.33
N LYS A 85 11.18 11.21 -5.78
CA LYS A 85 9.79 11.45 -5.37
C LYS A 85 8.92 11.61 -6.62
N ALA A 86 7.70 11.08 -6.56
CA ALA A 86 6.69 11.28 -7.59
C ALA A 86 5.35 11.67 -6.96
N GLN A 87 4.60 12.53 -7.63
CA GLN A 87 3.23 12.88 -7.32
C GLN A 87 2.45 12.95 -8.63
N VAL A 88 1.22 12.44 -8.61
CA VAL A 88 0.31 12.45 -9.75
C VAL A 88 -1.02 13.06 -9.31
N THR A 89 -1.49 14.03 -10.09
CA THR A 89 -2.81 14.63 -9.93
C THR A 89 -3.70 14.16 -11.07
N VAL A 90 -4.83 13.55 -10.72
CA VAL A 90 -5.78 12.95 -11.67
C VAL A 90 -7.08 13.75 -11.64
N GLU A 91 -7.62 14.04 -12.82
CA GLU A 91 -8.94 14.64 -12.97
C GLU A 91 -10.01 13.54 -12.88
N TYR A 92 -11.04 13.77 -12.06
CA TYR A 92 -12.14 12.83 -11.86
C TYR A 92 -13.48 13.43 -12.31
N ARG A 93 -14.33 12.62 -12.93
CA ARG A 93 -15.74 12.91 -13.17
C ARG A 93 -16.59 11.78 -12.59
N ASN A 94 -17.49 12.10 -11.66
CA ASN A 94 -18.35 11.11 -11.01
C ASN A 94 -17.58 9.87 -10.49
N ARG A 95 -16.43 10.07 -9.85
CA ARG A 95 -15.50 9.02 -9.33
C ARG A 95 -14.76 8.19 -10.39
N THR A 96 -14.93 8.49 -11.67
CA THR A 96 -14.15 7.88 -12.75
C THR A 96 -12.92 8.76 -13.09
N PRO A 97 -11.69 8.19 -13.10
CA PRO A 97 -10.50 8.87 -13.60
C PRO A 97 -10.65 9.21 -15.09
N MET A 98 -10.39 10.47 -15.46
CA MET A 98 -10.53 10.93 -16.84
C MET A 98 -9.17 11.11 -17.54
N ARG A 99 -8.24 11.79 -16.88
CA ARG A 99 -6.87 12.07 -17.36
C ARG A 99 -5.95 12.45 -16.20
N VAL A 100 -4.65 12.52 -16.46
CA VAL A 100 -3.67 13.09 -15.53
C VAL A 100 -3.52 14.59 -15.81
N ASP A 101 -3.88 15.45 -14.84
CA ASP A 101 -3.70 16.90 -14.97
C ASP A 101 -2.24 17.32 -14.77
N ALA A 102 -1.55 16.69 -13.80
CA ALA A 102 -0.18 17.04 -13.48
C ALA A 102 0.64 15.84 -12.98
N VAL A 103 1.92 15.82 -13.36
CA VAL A 103 2.93 14.89 -12.84
C VAL A 103 4.09 15.70 -12.29
N VAL A 104 4.44 15.45 -11.03
CA VAL A 104 5.62 16.03 -10.37
C VAL A 104 6.65 14.93 -10.14
N ILE A 105 7.87 15.15 -10.61
CA ILE A 105 9.03 14.30 -10.33
C ILE A 105 10.14 15.16 -9.71
N ALA A 106 10.65 14.72 -8.56
CA ALA A 106 11.91 15.20 -8.01
C ALA A 106 12.89 14.03 -7.99
N ALA A 107 13.93 14.07 -8.82
CA ALA A 107 14.92 13.01 -8.95
C ALA A 107 16.31 13.52 -8.58
N GLN A 108 16.97 12.84 -7.64
CA GLN A 108 18.35 13.15 -7.28
C GLN A 108 19.28 12.77 -8.42
N HIS A 109 20.29 13.59 -8.69
CA HIS A 109 21.18 13.42 -9.86
C HIS A 109 22.63 13.85 -9.58
N ASP A 110 23.52 13.47 -10.49
CA ASP A 110 24.89 13.95 -10.55
C ASP A 110 24.97 15.43 -10.92
N GLU A 111 26.08 16.07 -10.61
CA GLU A 111 26.23 17.52 -10.72
C GLU A 111 26.28 18.03 -12.15
N ASP A 112 26.70 17.16 -13.07
CA ASP A 112 27.10 17.51 -14.43
C ASP A 112 25.93 17.44 -15.44
N ILE A 113 24.79 16.87 -15.05
CA ILE A 113 23.61 16.78 -15.93
C ILE A 113 22.92 18.14 -16.03
N SER A 114 22.57 18.56 -17.25
CA SER A 114 21.80 19.80 -17.45
C SER A 114 20.33 19.60 -17.03
N ARG A 115 19.66 20.69 -16.63
CA ARG A 115 18.24 20.65 -16.26
C ARG A 115 17.37 20.21 -17.45
N ASP A 116 17.68 20.68 -18.66
CA ASP A 116 16.88 20.39 -19.86
C ASP A 116 17.00 18.93 -20.28
N GLU A 117 18.22 18.38 -20.22
CA GLU A 117 18.47 16.96 -20.45
C GLU A 117 17.77 16.08 -19.42
N LEU A 118 17.93 16.38 -18.12
CA LEU A 118 17.24 15.69 -17.04
C LEU A 118 15.72 15.72 -17.26
N ARG A 119 15.16 16.90 -17.54
CA ARG A 119 13.71 17.07 -17.74
C ARG A 119 13.21 16.24 -18.91
N ARG A 120 13.87 16.32 -20.07
CA ARG A 120 13.51 15.54 -21.25
C ARG A 120 13.55 14.05 -20.96
N ASP A 121 14.64 13.56 -20.38
CA ASP A 121 14.84 12.13 -20.13
C ASP A 121 13.84 11.58 -19.10
N ILE A 122 13.50 12.35 -18.06
CA ILE A 122 12.43 11.99 -17.12
C ILE A 122 11.07 11.94 -17.82
N ILE A 123 10.73 12.91 -18.66
CA ILE A 123 9.45 12.90 -19.38
C ILE A 123 9.36 11.70 -20.33
N GLU A 124 10.37 11.50 -21.17
CA GLU A 124 10.34 10.48 -22.22
C GLU A 124 10.53 9.05 -21.69
N GLN A 125 11.41 8.85 -20.70
CA GLN A 125 11.80 7.50 -20.26
C GLN A 125 11.10 7.08 -18.97
N VAL A 126 10.55 8.02 -18.18
CA VAL A 126 9.88 7.71 -16.90
C VAL A 126 8.38 7.99 -16.98
N ILE A 127 7.99 9.22 -17.34
CA ILE A 127 6.58 9.63 -17.24
C ILE A 127 5.74 9.01 -18.34
N LYS A 128 6.09 9.23 -19.62
CA LYS A 128 5.33 8.72 -20.76
C LYS A 128 5.15 7.19 -20.73
N PRO A 129 6.18 6.37 -20.48
CA PRO A 129 6.03 4.91 -20.47
C PRO A 129 5.18 4.38 -19.31
N VAL A 130 5.05 5.14 -18.22
CA VAL A 130 4.30 4.72 -17.03
C VAL A 130 2.85 5.21 -17.07
N VAL A 131 2.63 6.46 -17.47
CA VAL A 131 1.29 7.08 -17.46
C VAL A 131 0.51 6.76 -18.74
N GLY A 132 1.20 6.64 -19.88
CA GLY A 132 0.61 6.20 -21.14
C GLY A 132 -0.55 7.09 -21.59
N ASP A 133 -1.66 6.44 -21.95
CA ASP A 133 -2.83 7.07 -22.58
C ASP A 133 -3.63 8.00 -21.66
N MET A 134 -3.27 8.09 -20.37
CA MET A 134 -3.85 9.08 -19.45
C MET A 134 -3.22 10.47 -19.58
N LEU A 135 -2.18 10.63 -20.41
CA LEU A 135 -1.57 11.92 -20.75
C LEU A 135 -2.29 12.57 -21.94
N ASP A 136 -2.46 13.88 -21.88
CA ASP A 136 -2.98 14.70 -22.98
C ASP A 136 -2.11 15.95 -23.21
N GLU A 137 -2.47 16.78 -24.20
CA GLU A 137 -1.77 18.03 -24.51
C GLU A 137 -1.84 19.05 -23.36
N ASN A 138 -2.75 18.87 -22.41
CA ASN A 138 -2.96 19.74 -21.26
C ASN A 138 -2.24 19.24 -19.99
N THR A 139 -1.61 18.06 -20.02
CA THR A 139 -0.90 17.52 -18.86
C THR A 139 0.33 18.36 -18.52
N LYS A 140 0.42 18.79 -17.26
CA LYS A 140 1.54 19.59 -16.74
C LYS A 140 2.64 18.70 -16.20
N PHE A 141 3.86 18.89 -16.70
CA PHE A 141 5.04 18.19 -16.19
C PHE A 141 5.87 19.13 -15.31
N HIS A 142 6.06 18.75 -14.05
CA HIS A 142 6.92 19.44 -13.11
C HIS A 142 8.13 18.54 -12.78
N VAL A 143 9.31 18.89 -13.29
CA VAL A 143 10.52 18.08 -13.11
C VAL A 143 11.60 18.92 -12.47
N ASN A 144 11.92 18.60 -11.22
CA ASN A 144 12.92 19.29 -10.41
C ASN A 144 12.78 20.82 -10.46
N GLU A 145 11.59 21.35 -10.13
CA GLU A 145 11.30 22.79 -10.23
C GLU A 145 12.15 23.67 -9.30
N THR A 146 12.73 23.09 -8.25
CA THR A 146 13.71 23.77 -7.38
C THR A 146 15.12 23.83 -7.99
N GLY A 147 15.31 23.36 -9.22
CA GLY A 147 16.60 23.29 -9.90
C GLY A 147 17.38 22.02 -9.55
N ARG A 148 18.58 22.18 -8.98
CA ARG A 148 19.48 21.05 -8.70
C ARG A 148 19.02 20.26 -7.47
N PHE A 149 19.12 18.94 -7.55
CA PHE A 149 18.86 18.01 -6.45
C PHE A 149 20.03 17.01 -6.35
N VAL A 150 21.17 17.50 -5.86
CA VAL A 150 22.42 16.74 -5.81
C VAL A 150 22.59 16.03 -4.46
N VAL A 151 22.23 16.73 -3.38
CA VAL A 151 22.28 16.24 -1.99
C VAL A 151 20.90 15.66 -1.65
N GLY A 152 20.88 14.41 -1.17
CA GLY A 152 19.64 13.70 -0.83
C GLY A 152 19.91 12.53 0.11
N GLY A 153 18.89 11.71 0.36
CA GLY A 153 18.98 10.59 1.30
C GLY A 153 19.25 11.06 2.75
N PRO A 154 19.79 10.17 3.62
CA PRO A 154 20.01 10.48 5.04
C PRO A 154 20.92 11.67 5.33
N HIS A 155 21.75 12.07 4.35
CA HIS A 155 22.58 13.26 4.48
C HIS A 155 21.79 14.56 4.29
N GLY A 156 20.71 14.53 3.51
CA GLY A 156 19.80 15.66 3.31
C GLY A 156 18.68 15.71 4.35
N ASP A 157 18.08 14.56 4.68
CA ASP A 157 16.92 14.46 5.56
C ASP A 157 16.99 13.24 6.49
N THR A 158 16.54 13.37 7.74
CA THR A 158 16.43 12.23 8.68
C THR A 158 15.29 11.29 8.30
N GLY A 159 15.60 10.02 8.05
CA GLY A 159 14.62 8.96 7.82
C GLY A 159 14.19 8.23 9.11
N VAL A 160 12.90 7.93 9.24
CA VAL A 160 12.35 7.16 10.37
C VAL A 160 11.32 6.15 9.86
N THR A 161 11.35 4.93 10.40
CA THR A 161 10.37 3.87 10.12
C THR A 161 8.93 4.37 10.37
N GLY A 162 8.00 4.04 9.46
CA GLY A 162 6.59 4.38 9.64
C GLY A 162 6.22 5.84 9.35
N ARG A 163 7.07 6.61 8.66
CA ARG A 163 6.77 8.00 8.25
C ARG A 163 6.29 8.13 6.79
N LYS A 164 5.83 7.02 6.21
CA LYS A 164 5.29 6.94 4.84
C LYS A 164 4.00 6.11 4.75
N ILE A 165 3.25 5.99 5.86
CA ILE A 165 2.06 5.12 5.96
C ILE A 165 0.99 5.35 4.88
N ILE A 166 0.80 6.60 4.43
CA ILE A 166 -0.15 6.90 3.34
C ILE A 166 0.38 6.48 1.97
N VAL A 167 1.70 6.59 1.77
CA VAL A 167 2.39 6.07 0.58
C VAL A 167 2.44 4.54 0.63
N ASP A 168 2.58 3.93 1.79
CA ASP A 168 2.56 2.47 1.93
C ASP A 168 1.18 1.85 1.62
N THR A 169 0.12 2.65 1.65
CA THR A 169 -1.29 2.23 1.50
C THR A 169 -1.96 2.76 0.23
N TYR A 170 -2.88 3.73 0.35
CA TYR A 170 -3.83 4.09 -0.71
C TYR A 170 -3.69 5.55 -1.17
N GLY A 171 -2.59 6.21 -0.82
CA GLY A 171 -2.30 7.58 -1.28
C GLY A 171 -3.33 8.62 -0.85
N GLY A 172 -4.07 8.36 0.24
CA GLY A 172 -5.11 9.24 0.77
C GLY A 172 -6.52 9.00 0.21
N SER A 173 -6.70 8.06 -0.72
CA SER A 173 -8.04 7.72 -1.23
C SER A 173 -8.84 6.84 -0.25
N GLY A 174 -8.15 5.95 0.46
CA GLY A 174 -8.70 5.16 1.56
C GLY A 174 -8.30 5.76 2.92
N ARG A 175 -9.12 5.50 3.94
CA ARG A 175 -8.84 5.89 5.32
C ARG A 175 -7.65 5.12 5.88
N HIS A 176 -7.08 5.61 6.98
CA HIS A 176 -5.90 5.00 7.62
C HIS A 176 -6.01 5.05 9.14
N GLY A 177 -5.73 3.94 9.83
CA GLY A 177 -5.89 3.84 11.28
C GLY A 177 -4.67 4.23 12.11
N GLY A 178 -3.55 4.54 11.45
CA GLY A 178 -2.34 5.12 12.05
C GLY A 178 -1.18 4.14 12.24
N GLY A 179 -1.46 2.83 12.21
CA GLY A 179 -0.45 1.77 12.35
C GLY A 179 0.54 1.73 11.18
N ALA A 180 1.84 1.83 11.48
CA ALA A 180 2.89 1.58 10.49
C ALA A 180 3.12 0.07 10.26
N PHE A 181 3.62 -0.31 9.08
CA PHE A 181 3.86 -1.73 8.76
C PHE A 181 5.29 -2.18 9.06
N SER A 182 6.31 -1.54 8.48
CA SER A 182 7.70 -2.00 8.50
C SER A 182 8.26 -2.16 9.93
N GLY A 183 9.07 -3.20 10.16
CA GLY A 183 9.66 -3.53 11.47
C GLY A 183 8.77 -4.39 12.40
N LYS A 184 7.53 -4.68 12.03
CA LYS A 184 6.60 -5.50 12.82
C LYS A 184 6.48 -6.93 12.29
N ASP A 185 6.37 -7.92 13.16
CA ASP A 185 6.01 -9.29 12.77
C ASP A 185 4.48 -9.46 12.63
N PRO A 186 3.97 -10.56 12.07
CA PRO A 186 2.55 -10.73 11.76
C PRO A 186 1.59 -10.78 12.96
N SER A 187 2.07 -10.95 14.19
CA SER A 187 1.22 -10.84 15.39
C SER A 187 0.71 -9.42 15.63
N LYS A 188 1.32 -8.41 15.00
CA LYS A 188 0.95 -7.00 15.13
C LYS A 188 -0.14 -6.70 14.11
N VAL A 189 -1.36 -6.52 14.60
CA VAL A 189 -2.57 -6.32 13.79
C VAL A 189 -2.50 -5.10 12.87
N ASP A 190 -1.67 -4.10 13.19
CA ASP A 190 -1.38 -2.99 12.28
C ASP A 190 -0.98 -3.46 10.88
N ARG A 191 -0.21 -4.55 10.77
CA ARG A 191 0.17 -5.12 9.49
C ARG A 191 -0.81 -6.20 9.04
N SER A 192 -1.01 -7.24 9.86
CA SER A 192 -1.80 -8.41 9.45
C SER A 192 -3.29 -8.07 9.26
N GLY A 193 -3.86 -7.25 10.15
CA GLY A 193 -5.22 -6.73 10.05
C GLY A 193 -5.41 -5.87 8.81
N THR A 194 -4.48 -4.96 8.50
CA THR A 194 -4.55 -4.13 7.29
C THR A 194 -4.43 -4.97 6.01
N TYR A 195 -3.54 -5.96 6.00
CA TYR A 195 -3.41 -6.87 4.85
C TYR A 195 -4.67 -7.71 4.65
N MET A 196 -5.27 -8.24 5.73
CA MET A 196 -6.51 -8.99 5.65
C MET A 196 -7.69 -8.11 5.21
N ALA A 197 -7.75 -6.87 5.68
CA ALA A 197 -8.76 -5.92 5.26
C ALA A 197 -8.61 -5.59 3.76
N ARG A 198 -7.37 -5.35 3.26
CA ARG A 198 -7.09 -5.19 1.83
C ARG A 198 -7.57 -6.40 1.04
N TYR A 199 -7.22 -7.60 1.50
CA TYR A 199 -7.60 -8.85 0.87
C TYR A 199 -9.12 -8.99 0.78
N ALA A 200 -9.86 -8.69 1.85
CA ALA A 200 -11.32 -8.70 1.84
C ALA A 200 -11.90 -7.66 0.87
N ALA A 201 -11.47 -6.39 0.96
CA ALA A 201 -11.95 -5.32 0.08
C ALA A 201 -11.70 -5.63 -1.40
N LYS A 202 -10.49 -6.11 -1.73
CA LYS A 202 -10.12 -6.50 -3.09
C LYS A 202 -11.00 -7.63 -3.63
N ASN A 203 -11.29 -8.63 -2.80
CA ASN A 203 -12.17 -9.73 -3.17
C ASN A 203 -13.64 -9.28 -3.35
N VAL A 204 -14.12 -8.31 -2.57
CA VAL A 204 -15.47 -7.72 -2.75
C VAL A 204 -15.58 -7.02 -4.11
N VAL A 205 -14.60 -6.19 -4.48
CA VAL A 205 -14.60 -5.50 -5.78
C VAL A 205 -14.38 -6.50 -6.93
N ALA A 206 -13.48 -7.47 -6.78
CA ALA A 206 -13.25 -8.51 -7.77
C ALA A 206 -14.46 -9.45 -7.97
N ALA A 207 -15.28 -9.67 -6.95
CA ALA A 207 -16.56 -10.38 -7.05
C ALA A 207 -17.62 -9.57 -7.81
N GLY A 208 -17.34 -8.30 -8.10
CA GLY A 208 -18.28 -7.38 -8.74
C GLY A 208 -19.43 -6.97 -7.82
N LEU A 209 -19.26 -7.06 -6.48
CA LEU A 209 -20.29 -6.64 -5.52
C LEU A 209 -20.31 -5.13 -5.30
N ALA A 210 -19.22 -4.42 -5.62
CA ALA A 210 -19.11 -2.97 -5.60
C ALA A 210 -17.98 -2.51 -6.54
N ASP A 211 -18.04 -1.26 -7.02
CA ASP A 211 -16.92 -0.66 -7.78
C ASP A 211 -15.81 -0.14 -6.85
N THR A 212 -16.18 0.32 -5.66
CA THR A 212 -15.28 0.73 -4.58
C THR A 212 -15.73 0.07 -3.27
N CYS A 213 -14.79 -0.42 -2.47
CA CYS A 213 -15.08 -0.99 -1.16
C CYS A 213 -13.97 -0.63 -0.17
N GLU A 214 -14.37 -0.17 1.00
CA GLU A 214 -13.50 -0.04 2.17
C GLU A 214 -13.97 -0.98 3.29
N VAL A 215 -13.03 -1.70 3.90
CA VAL A 215 -13.25 -2.59 5.04
C VAL A 215 -12.46 -2.04 6.22
N GLN A 216 -13.13 -1.69 7.31
CA GLN A 216 -12.51 -1.33 8.57
C GLN A 216 -12.60 -2.50 9.55
N VAL A 217 -11.51 -2.78 10.29
CA VAL A 217 -11.50 -3.74 11.40
C VAL A 217 -10.83 -3.10 12.62
N ALA A 218 -11.34 -3.36 13.82
CA ALA A 218 -10.77 -2.86 15.07
C ALA A 218 -10.54 -3.96 16.11
N TYR A 219 -9.48 -3.84 16.92
CA TYR A 219 -9.11 -4.80 17.97
C TYR A 219 -8.84 -4.10 19.30
N ALA A 220 -9.06 -4.83 20.39
CA ALA A 220 -8.43 -4.57 21.69
C ALA A 220 -7.21 -5.48 21.85
N ILE A 221 -6.21 -4.98 22.58
CA ILE A 221 -5.00 -5.73 22.90
C ILE A 221 -5.33 -7.05 23.63
N GLY A 222 -4.72 -8.14 23.20
CA GLY A 222 -4.89 -9.47 23.79
C GLY A 222 -6.22 -10.17 23.47
N VAL A 223 -7.13 -9.53 22.72
CA VAL A 223 -8.39 -10.13 22.28
C VAL A 223 -8.23 -10.66 20.86
N SER A 224 -8.71 -11.89 20.59
CA SER A 224 -8.62 -12.53 19.27
C SER A 224 -9.72 -12.04 18.32
N GLU A 225 -10.95 -11.92 18.80
CA GLU A 225 -12.09 -11.45 18.02
C GLU A 225 -12.00 -9.94 17.75
N PRO A 226 -12.29 -9.49 16.52
CA PRO A 226 -12.40 -8.06 16.23
C PRO A 226 -13.61 -7.45 16.97
N ILE A 227 -13.43 -6.26 17.53
CA ILE A 227 -14.50 -5.50 18.19
C ILE A 227 -15.49 -4.95 17.16
N SER A 228 -14.99 -4.58 15.99
CA SER A 228 -15.82 -4.12 14.89
C SER A 228 -15.26 -4.59 13.54
N ILE A 229 -16.20 -4.87 12.62
CA ILE A 229 -15.95 -4.97 11.19
C ILE A 229 -17.03 -4.10 10.53
N PHE A 230 -16.59 -3.09 9.77
CA PHE A 230 -17.45 -2.15 9.06
C PHE A 230 -17.07 -2.13 7.58
N VAL A 231 -18.07 -1.99 6.71
CA VAL A 231 -17.91 -1.95 5.25
C VAL A 231 -18.61 -0.70 4.72
N ASP A 232 -17.95 0.00 3.79
CA ASP A 232 -18.45 1.19 3.10
C ASP A 232 -18.15 1.04 1.61
N THR A 233 -19.20 0.97 0.77
CA THR A 233 -19.03 0.90 -0.69
C THR A 233 -19.13 2.25 -1.39
N PHE A 234 -19.25 3.34 -0.62
CA PHE A 234 -19.38 4.70 -1.14
C PHE A 234 -20.53 4.86 -2.15
N GLY A 235 -21.61 4.08 -1.97
CA GLY A 235 -22.78 4.07 -2.86
C GLY A 235 -22.59 3.31 -4.17
N THR A 236 -21.52 2.52 -4.30
CA THR A 236 -21.25 1.71 -5.51
C THR A 236 -21.62 0.23 -5.36
N GLY A 237 -22.12 -0.17 -4.19
CA GLY A 237 -22.57 -1.54 -3.93
C GLY A 237 -23.77 -1.94 -4.79
N LYS A 238 -23.73 -3.16 -5.33
CA LYS A 238 -24.86 -3.80 -6.03
C LYS A 238 -25.88 -4.42 -5.08
N ILE A 239 -25.49 -4.58 -3.82
CA ILE A 239 -26.33 -4.99 -2.69
C ILE A 239 -26.00 -4.06 -1.49
N PRO A 240 -26.86 -3.97 -0.47
CA PRO A 240 -26.62 -3.09 0.68
C PRO A 240 -25.30 -3.39 1.42
N ASP A 241 -24.66 -2.36 1.95
CA ASP A 241 -23.36 -2.44 2.64
C ASP A 241 -23.44 -3.37 3.86
N GLU A 242 -24.58 -3.41 4.56
CA GLU A 242 -24.83 -4.32 5.67
C GLU A 242 -24.74 -5.79 5.23
N ARG A 243 -25.29 -6.09 4.05
CA ARG A 243 -25.25 -7.44 3.47
C ARG A 243 -23.83 -7.81 3.07
N ILE A 244 -23.06 -6.88 2.50
CA ILE A 244 -21.65 -7.09 2.18
C ILE A 244 -20.83 -7.31 3.47
N ALA A 245 -21.10 -6.54 4.53
CA ALA A 245 -20.45 -6.71 5.82
C ALA A 245 -20.70 -8.10 6.43
N GLU A 246 -21.94 -8.63 6.34
CA GLU A 246 -22.25 -10.01 6.74
C GLU A 246 -21.47 -11.05 5.93
N LEU A 247 -21.39 -10.87 4.61
CA LEU A 247 -20.61 -11.76 3.74
C LEU A 247 -19.13 -11.71 4.09
N VAL A 248 -18.58 -10.52 4.33
CA VAL A 248 -17.19 -10.36 4.74
C VAL A 248 -16.93 -11.08 6.06
N LYS A 249 -17.78 -10.91 7.07
CA LYS A 249 -17.69 -11.62 8.37
C LYS A 249 -17.79 -13.15 8.23
N THR A 250 -18.54 -13.64 7.24
CA THR A 250 -18.75 -15.08 7.02
C THR A 250 -17.62 -15.72 6.21
N VAL A 251 -17.05 -15.00 5.25
CA VAL A 251 -16.07 -15.53 4.30
C VAL A 251 -14.63 -15.38 4.79
N PHE A 252 -14.36 -14.35 5.58
CA PHE A 252 -13.03 -14.00 6.06
C PHE A 252 -12.96 -14.10 7.59
N ASP A 253 -11.95 -14.80 8.08
CA ASP A 253 -11.66 -14.90 9.51
C ASP A 253 -10.60 -13.86 9.88
N PHE A 254 -11.01 -12.88 10.69
CA PHE A 254 -10.17 -11.77 11.12
C PHE A 254 -9.42 -12.04 12.43
N ARG A 255 -9.48 -13.23 13.01
CA ARG A 255 -8.66 -13.53 14.20
C ARG A 255 -7.17 -13.53 13.85
N PRO A 256 -6.28 -13.02 14.73
CA PRO A 256 -4.84 -12.91 14.45
C PRO A 256 -4.19 -14.19 13.91
N ALA A 257 -4.46 -15.35 14.53
CA ALA A 257 -3.92 -16.63 14.08
C ALA A 257 -4.44 -17.01 12.67
N ALA A 258 -5.74 -16.86 12.44
CA ALA A 258 -6.38 -17.19 11.16
C ALA A 258 -5.88 -16.29 10.02
N MET A 259 -5.69 -15.00 10.26
CA MET A 259 -5.10 -14.07 9.27
C MET A 259 -3.67 -14.48 8.90
N ILE A 260 -2.86 -14.85 9.90
CA ILE A 260 -1.48 -15.30 9.69
C ILE A 260 -1.43 -16.58 8.86
N GLU A 261 -2.31 -17.53 9.14
CA GLU A 261 -2.41 -18.79 8.41
C GLU A 261 -2.91 -18.55 6.97
N LYS A 262 -4.06 -17.88 6.82
CA LYS A 262 -4.70 -17.64 5.51
C LYS A 262 -3.76 -16.91 4.55
N LEU A 263 -3.06 -15.89 5.04
CA LEU A 263 -2.14 -15.11 4.24
C LEU A 263 -0.70 -15.66 4.27
N LYS A 264 -0.45 -16.79 4.95
CA LYS A 264 0.88 -17.44 5.04
C LYS A 264 1.96 -16.44 5.47
N LEU A 265 1.74 -15.70 6.55
CA LEU A 265 2.55 -14.54 6.93
C LEU A 265 3.87 -14.90 7.65
N LYS A 266 4.03 -16.12 8.16
CA LYS A 266 5.29 -16.55 8.82
C LYS A 266 6.37 -16.93 7.80
N ARG A 267 6.75 -15.97 6.94
CA ARG A 267 7.76 -16.09 5.89
C ARG A 267 8.59 -14.80 5.75
N PRO A 268 9.84 -14.85 5.28
CA PRO A 268 10.70 -13.67 5.12
C PRO A 268 10.37 -12.85 3.86
N ILE A 269 9.11 -12.42 3.72
CA ILE A 269 8.56 -11.82 2.49
C ILE A 269 8.43 -10.30 2.51
N TYR A 270 8.77 -9.65 3.64
CA TYR A 270 8.41 -8.24 3.88
C TYR A 270 9.42 -7.23 3.36
N ARG A 271 10.67 -7.62 3.07
CA ARG A 271 11.69 -6.66 2.60
C ARG A 271 11.26 -5.97 1.30
N LYS A 272 10.56 -6.69 0.43
CA LYS A 272 10.06 -6.13 -0.83
C LYS A 272 8.87 -5.20 -0.67
N THR A 273 8.17 -5.19 0.47
CA THR A 273 7.06 -4.26 0.73
C THR A 273 7.54 -2.89 1.19
N SER A 274 8.79 -2.76 1.64
CA SER A 274 9.31 -1.54 2.26
C SER A 274 9.49 -0.34 1.31
N ALA A 275 9.13 -0.51 0.04
CA ALA A 275 9.12 0.53 -0.98
C ALA A 275 8.09 0.18 -2.06
N TYR A 276 7.60 1.20 -2.75
CA TYR A 276 6.66 1.08 -3.87
C TYR A 276 5.28 0.51 -3.49
N GLY A 277 4.87 0.71 -2.24
CA GLY A 277 3.54 0.31 -1.75
C GLY A 277 3.48 -1.15 -1.29
N HIS A 278 2.65 -1.38 -0.28
CA HIS A 278 2.36 -2.73 0.21
C HIS A 278 1.28 -3.45 -0.61
N PHE A 279 0.51 -2.70 -1.41
CA PHE A 279 -0.68 -3.16 -2.11
C PHE A 279 -0.59 -2.94 -3.62
N GLY A 280 -1.47 -3.62 -4.36
CA GLY A 280 -1.62 -3.50 -5.81
C GLY A 280 -0.39 -3.95 -6.61
N ARG A 281 0.32 -4.97 -6.11
CA ARG A 281 1.51 -5.54 -6.76
C ARG A 281 1.29 -7.01 -7.00
N ASP A 282 1.46 -7.42 -8.25
CA ASP A 282 1.45 -8.83 -8.64
C ASP A 282 2.77 -9.48 -8.26
N ASP A 283 2.81 -10.05 -7.05
CA ASP A 283 3.94 -10.79 -6.54
C ASP A 283 3.40 -12.01 -5.77
N PRO A 284 3.89 -13.23 -6.04
CA PRO A 284 3.36 -14.47 -5.46
C PRO A 284 3.44 -14.54 -3.93
N ASP A 285 4.33 -13.78 -3.28
CA ASP A 285 4.35 -13.76 -1.82
C ASP A 285 3.29 -12.85 -1.19
N PHE A 286 2.73 -11.91 -1.96
CA PHE A 286 1.69 -11.00 -1.51
C PHE A 286 0.32 -11.66 -1.64
N THR A 287 0.12 -12.67 -0.81
CA THR A 287 -1.12 -13.46 -0.73
C THR A 287 -2.36 -12.61 -0.47
N TRP A 288 -2.22 -11.43 0.15
CA TRP A 288 -3.31 -10.47 0.34
C TRP A 288 -3.77 -9.77 -0.94
N GLU A 289 -3.04 -9.91 -2.04
CA GLU A 289 -3.44 -9.42 -3.36
C GLU A 289 -4.21 -10.47 -4.18
N GLN A 290 -4.40 -11.69 -3.68
CA GLN A 290 -5.17 -12.73 -4.36
C GLN A 290 -6.68 -12.43 -4.32
N THR A 291 -7.40 -12.89 -5.34
CA THR A 291 -8.86 -12.74 -5.47
C THR A 291 -9.60 -14.09 -5.42
N ASP A 292 -9.03 -15.08 -4.72
CA ASP A 292 -9.55 -16.46 -4.61
C ASP A 292 -10.86 -16.60 -3.83
N LYS A 293 -11.34 -15.53 -3.18
CA LYS A 293 -12.62 -15.50 -2.46
C LYS A 293 -13.71 -14.76 -3.23
N ALA A 294 -13.39 -14.17 -4.38
CA ALA A 294 -14.34 -13.43 -5.20
C ALA A 294 -15.54 -14.31 -5.61
N GLU A 295 -15.28 -15.53 -6.09
CA GLU A 295 -16.35 -16.45 -6.48
C GLU A 295 -17.26 -16.82 -5.31
N LYS A 296 -16.66 -17.21 -4.18
CA LYS A 296 -17.40 -17.55 -2.96
C LYS A 296 -18.28 -16.39 -2.48
N LEU A 297 -17.79 -15.15 -2.61
CA LEU A 297 -18.57 -13.96 -2.27
C LEU A 297 -19.76 -13.77 -3.23
N ARG A 298 -19.54 -13.97 -4.53
CA ARG A 298 -20.58 -13.88 -5.55
C ARG A 298 -21.70 -14.89 -5.32
N GLU A 299 -21.35 -16.17 -5.15
CA GLU A 299 -22.31 -17.23 -4.85
C GLU A 299 -23.11 -16.94 -3.56
N ALA A 300 -22.43 -16.51 -2.50
CA ALA A 300 -23.08 -16.22 -1.22
C ALA A 300 -23.98 -14.96 -1.25
N ALA A 301 -23.73 -14.04 -2.18
CA ALA A 301 -24.60 -12.89 -2.42
C ALA A 301 -25.91 -13.31 -3.12
N GLU A 302 -25.85 -14.24 -4.06
CA GLU A 302 -27.01 -14.77 -4.80
C GLU A 302 -27.88 -15.71 -3.94
N LEU A 303 -27.26 -16.56 -3.11
CA LEU A 303 -27.94 -17.57 -2.29
C LEU A 303 -28.91 -17.02 -1.22
N LYS A 304 -28.92 -15.70 -0.96
CA LYS A 304 -29.92 -15.06 -0.08
C LYS A 304 -30.85 -14.07 -0.80
N ALA A 305 -30.77 -13.95 -2.13
CA ALA A 305 -31.71 -13.13 -2.91
C ALA A 305 -33.09 -13.81 -3.11
N THR A 306 -33.25 -15.06 -2.64
CA THR A 306 -34.55 -15.74 -2.57
C THR A 306 -35.31 -15.25 -1.34
N VAL A 307 -36.26 -14.34 -1.58
CA VAL A 307 -37.38 -14.03 -0.67
C VAL A 307 -38.24 -15.27 -0.50
#